data_AF-A0A8S4BC52-F1
#
_entry.id   AF-A0A8S4BC52-F1
#
_cell.length_a   1.000
_cell.length_b   1.000
_cell.length_c   1.000
_cell.angle_alpha   90.00
_cell.angle_beta   90.00
_cell.angle_gamma   90.00
#
_symmetry.space_group_name_H-M   'P 1'
#
loop_
_entity.id
_entity.type
_entity.pdbx_description
1 polymer ?
#
loop_
_entity_poly.entity_id
_entity_poly.type
_entity_poly.pdbx_seq_one_letter_code
_entity_poly.pdbx_strand_id
1 'polypeptide(L)'
;MSPARLMWRPGLQPCCGGLGRLCRSVFKAFFFTPTFSPEDGASCAHTHVCLCTPESVTPHAPPLLYDLRGDPGEARPLTPRSQPDLHQILAKMAAAVEAHRGALQPGDSQMSPARLMWRPGLQPCCGGLGRLCRCPGQP
;
A
#
# COMPACT_ATOMS: atom_id res chain seq x y z
N MET A 1 -28.93 -11.49 11.34
CA MET A 1 -28.62 -10.05 11.54
C MET A 1 -28.04 -9.53 10.23
N SER A 2 -28.75 -8.62 9.57
CA SER A 2 -28.42 -8.12 8.24
C SER A 2 -27.26 -7.12 8.32
N PRO A 3 -26.20 -7.21 7.49
CA PRO A 3 -25.22 -6.15 7.41
C PRO A 3 -25.88 -4.98 6.69
N ALA A 4 -26.20 -3.93 7.45
CA ALA A 4 -26.61 -2.66 6.89
C ALA A 4 -25.52 -2.20 5.92
N ARG A 5 -25.84 -2.28 4.62
CA ARG A 5 -25.05 -1.70 3.55
C ARG A 5 -25.16 -0.18 3.70
N LEU A 6 -24.28 0.40 4.51
CA LEU A 6 -24.07 1.84 4.59
C LEU A 6 -23.50 2.32 3.25
N MET A 7 -24.37 2.45 2.26
CA MET A 7 -24.09 3.12 1.00
C MET A 7 -23.99 4.62 1.32
N TRP A 8 -22.81 5.06 1.74
CA TRP A 8 -22.52 6.49 1.80
C TRP A 8 -22.53 7.04 0.37
N ARG A 9 -23.41 8.00 0.11
CA ARG A 9 -23.30 8.90 -1.04
C ARG A 9 -22.40 10.05 -0.60
N PRO A 10 -21.16 10.16 -1.10
CA PRO A 10 -20.40 11.39 -0.97
C PRO A 10 -21.25 12.54 -1.50
N GLY A 11 -21.19 13.69 -0.84
CA GLY A 11 -21.72 14.92 -1.41
C GLY A 11 -21.25 15.02 -2.85
N LEU A 12 -22.22 15.09 -3.77
CA LEU A 12 -21.98 15.16 -5.19
C LEU A 12 -21.39 16.53 -5.49
N GLN A 13 -20.07 16.67 -5.47
CA GLN A 13 -19.42 17.89 -5.91
C GLN A 13 -19.46 17.97 -7.44
N PRO A 14 -19.96 19.08 -8.01
CA PRO A 14 -19.86 19.32 -9.44
C PRO A 14 -18.39 19.48 -9.83
N CYS A 15 -17.99 18.85 -10.93
CA CYS A 15 -16.67 19.08 -11.51
C CYS A 15 -16.60 20.48 -12.14
N CYS A 16 -15.43 21.12 -12.07
CA CYS A 16 -15.05 22.19 -13.01
C CYS A 16 -15.10 21.63 -14.44
N GLY A 17 -16.10 22.03 -15.22
CA GLY A 17 -16.22 21.67 -16.63
C GLY A 17 -17.64 21.33 -17.08
N GLY A 18 -18.56 22.30 -16.99
CA GLY A 18 -19.67 22.58 -17.93
C GLY A 18 -20.70 21.53 -18.36
N LEU A 19 -20.53 20.23 -18.13
CA LEU A 19 -21.47 19.20 -18.61
C LEU A 19 -21.72 18.12 -17.54
N GLY A 20 -22.72 18.37 -16.68
CA GLY A 20 -23.69 17.39 -16.15
C GLY A 20 -23.24 16.02 -15.59
N ARG A 21 -21.94 15.73 -15.49
CA ARG A 21 -21.40 14.48 -14.96
C ARG A 21 -20.98 14.67 -13.52
N LEU A 22 -21.51 13.80 -12.66
CA LEU A 22 -21.12 13.67 -11.27
C LEU A 22 -19.70 13.09 -11.21
N CYS A 23 -18.75 13.90 -10.77
CA CYS A 23 -17.40 13.42 -10.52
C CYS A 23 -17.36 12.71 -9.18
N ARG A 24 -17.21 11.40 -9.23
CA ARG A 24 -16.93 10.58 -8.06
C ARG A 24 -15.43 10.65 -7.80
N SER A 25 -15.01 11.29 -6.72
CA SER A 25 -13.62 11.26 -6.24
C SER A 25 -13.20 9.86 -5.82
N VAL A 26 -11.90 9.59 -5.89
CA VAL A 26 -11.29 8.34 -5.43
C VAL A 26 -10.17 8.70 -4.47
N PHE A 27 -10.43 8.52 -3.17
CA PHE A 27 -9.48 8.93 -2.14
C PHE A 27 -8.48 7.83 -1.80
N LYS A 28 -7.21 8.20 -1.68
CA LYS A 28 -6.14 7.34 -1.14
C LYS A 28 -5.46 8.06 0.02
N ALA A 29 -5.26 7.32 1.12
CA ALA A 29 -4.61 7.83 2.32
C ALA A 29 -3.30 7.08 2.58
N PHE A 30 -2.25 7.81 2.91
CA PHE A 30 -0.98 7.27 3.39
C PHE A 30 -0.83 7.55 4.88
N PHE A 31 -0.87 6.48 5.68
CA PHE A 31 -0.58 6.53 7.12
C PHE A 31 0.91 6.65 7.42
N PHE A 32 1.75 6.25 6.47
CA PHE A 32 3.20 6.43 6.48
C PHE A 32 3.70 6.48 5.03
N THR A 33 4.87 7.05 4.82
CA THR A 33 5.62 7.02 3.55
C THR A 33 7.06 6.55 3.82
N PRO A 34 7.75 5.94 2.84
CA PRO A 34 9.17 5.65 2.98
C PRO A 34 9.97 6.92 3.25
N THR A 35 11.08 6.79 3.97
CA THR A 35 12.09 7.85 4.08
C THR A 35 12.93 7.84 2.80
N PHE A 36 12.65 8.77 1.90
CA PHE A 36 13.35 8.86 0.62
C PHE A 36 14.80 9.31 0.78
N SER A 37 15.65 8.84 -0.13
CA SER A 37 17.05 9.26 -0.24
C SER A 37 17.41 9.34 -1.72
N PRO A 38 17.67 10.55 -2.26
CA PRO A 38 17.69 11.85 -1.58
C PRO A 38 16.30 12.28 -1.06
N GLU A 39 16.25 13.20 -0.08
CA GLU A 39 15.03 13.57 0.67
C GLU A 39 13.87 14.07 -0.22
N ASP A 40 14.19 14.78 -1.30
CA ASP A 40 13.20 15.28 -2.29
C ASP A 40 12.94 14.29 -3.45
N GLY A 41 13.49 13.08 -3.34
CA GLY A 41 13.33 12.02 -4.33
C GLY A 41 12.04 11.22 -4.14
N ALA A 42 11.84 10.27 -5.04
CA ALA A 42 10.81 9.23 -4.94
C ALA A 42 11.43 7.83 -4.85
N SER A 43 12.69 7.74 -4.41
CA SER A 43 13.46 6.50 -4.35
C SER A 43 14.19 6.37 -3.02
N CYS A 44 14.53 5.13 -2.67
CA CYS A 44 15.34 4.80 -1.50
C CYS A 44 16.71 4.33 -1.98
N ALA A 45 17.51 5.23 -2.56
CA ALA A 45 18.78 4.86 -3.19
C ALA A 45 19.79 4.25 -2.20
N HIS A 46 19.74 4.68 -0.93
CA HIS A 46 20.62 4.21 0.15
C HIS A 46 20.46 2.72 0.48
N THR A 47 19.26 2.17 0.31
CA THR A 47 18.90 0.77 0.59
C THR A 47 18.58 -0.02 -0.67
N HIS A 48 18.62 0.64 -1.84
CA HIS A 48 18.17 0.15 -3.15
C HIS A 48 16.68 -0.20 -3.24
N VAL A 49 15.99 -0.39 -2.11
CA VAL A 49 14.56 -0.68 -2.00
C VAL A 49 13.97 0.10 -0.84
N CYS A 50 12.75 0.61 -0.99
CA CYS A 50 12.05 1.26 0.11
C CYS A 50 11.48 0.22 1.07
N LEU A 51 12.00 0.20 2.29
CA LEU A 51 11.56 -0.71 3.36
C LEU A 51 10.30 -0.17 4.06
N CYS A 52 9.63 -1.06 4.80
CA CYS A 52 8.41 -0.76 5.56
C CYS A 52 8.61 -0.97 7.09
N THR A 53 9.85 -0.92 7.58
CA THR A 53 10.15 -1.02 9.01
C THR A 53 10.05 0.35 9.69
N PRO A 54 9.84 0.42 11.02
CA PRO A 54 9.67 1.69 11.73
C PRO A 54 10.80 2.70 11.51
N GLU A 55 12.03 2.25 11.29
CA GLU A 55 13.22 3.09 11.12
C GLU A 55 13.36 3.64 9.69
N SER A 56 12.61 3.08 8.73
CA SER A 56 12.71 3.41 7.29
C SER A 56 11.47 4.13 6.75
N VAL A 57 10.54 4.53 7.62
CA VAL A 57 9.30 5.20 7.24
C VAL A 57 9.06 6.44 8.09
N THR A 58 8.38 7.43 7.50
CA THR A 58 7.84 8.60 8.18
C THR A 58 6.35 8.40 8.43
N PRO A 59 5.89 8.29 9.69
CA PRO A 59 4.46 8.19 10.00
C PRO A 59 3.76 9.56 9.87
N HIS A 60 2.47 9.53 9.50
CA HIS A 60 1.66 10.73 9.27
C HIS A 60 0.42 10.74 10.18
N ALA A 61 0.28 11.81 10.97
CA ALA A 61 -0.88 12.07 11.83
C ALA A 61 -1.29 13.55 11.74
N PRO A 62 -2.33 13.91 10.96
CA PRO A 62 -3.23 13.04 10.18
C PRO A 62 -2.56 12.39 8.96
N PRO A 63 -3.11 11.29 8.40
CA PRO A 63 -2.63 10.69 7.16
C PRO A 63 -2.67 11.66 5.98
N LEU A 64 -1.68 11.55 5.07
CA LEU A 64 -1.72 12.28 3.80
C LEU A 64 -2.86 11.74 2.94
N LEU A 65 -3.67 12.61 2.34
CA LEU A 65 -4.85 12.23 1.56
C LEU A 65 -4.77 12.80 0.14
N TYR A 66 -5.10 12.00 -0.87
CA TYR A 66 -5.07 12.39 -2.29
C TYR A 66 -6.39 12.02 -2.97
N ASP A 67 -6.85 12.83 -3.94
CA ASP A 67 -7.93 12.43 -4.87
C ASP A 67 -7.31 11.93 -6.18
N LEU A 68 -7.24 10.60 -6.33
CA LEU A 68 -6.62 9.93 -7.48
C LEU A 68 -7.33 10.23 -8.81
N ARG A 69 -8.56 10.76 -8.78
CA ARG A 69 -9.25 11.13 -10.00
C ARG A 69 -8.72 12.44 -10.60
N GLY A 70 -8.39 13.40 -9.73
CA GLY A 70 -7.81 14.69 -10.13
C GLY A 70 -6.28 14.70 -10.11
N ASP A 71 -5.67 13.81 -9.34
CA ASP A 71 -4.24 13.71 -9.12
C ASP A 71 -3.76 12.24 -9.11
N PRO A 72 -3.76 11.55 -10.27
CA PRO A 72 -3.38 10.13 -10.34
C PRO A 72 -1.93 9.86 -9.89
N GLY A 73 -1.05 10.85 -10.00
CA GLY A 73 0.36 10.76 -9.63
C GLY A 73 0.65 11.08 -8.17
N GLU A 74 -0.37 11.41 -7.36
CA GLU A 74 -0.22 11.61 -5.91
C GLU A 74 0.77 12.74 -5.55
N ALA A 75 0.79 13.79 -6.37
CA ALA A 75 1.73 14.91 -6.24
C ALA A 75 1.23 16.00 -5.29
N ARG A 76 -0.09 16.12 -5.08
CA ARG A 76 -0.72 17.24 -4.37
C ARG A 76 -1.62 16.74 -3.24
N PRO A 77 -1.10 16.65 -2.00
CA PRO A 77 -1.90 16.22 -0.86
C PRO A 77 -3.04 17.22 -0.59
N LEU A 78 -4.20 16.69 -0.22
CA LEU A 78 -5.38 17.45 0.17
C LEU A 78 -5.17 18.09 1.54
N THR A 79 -5.75 19.27 1.69
CA THR A 79 -5.75 20.05 2.93
C THR A 79 -7.18 20.41 3.30
N PRO A 80 -7.48 20.83 4.55
CA PRO A 80 -8.81 21.31 4.89
C PRO A 80 -9.30 22.47 4.02
N ARG A 81 -8.37 23.23 3.40
CA ARG A 81 -8.69 24.31 2.46
C ARG A 81 -9.13 23.78 1.09
N SER A 82 -8.46 22.76 0.55
CA SER A 82 -8.79 22.19 -0.76
C SER A 82 -9.92 21.16 -0.69
N GLN A 83 -10.12 20.51 0.47
CA GLN A 83 -11.14 19.52 0.71
C GLN A 83 -11.81 19.76 2.09
N PRO A 84 -12.93 20.49 2.14
CA PRO A 84 -13.57 20.87 3.41
C PRO A 84 -14.05 19.70 4.28
N ASP A 85 -14.39 18.55 3.68
CA ASP A 85 -14.79 17.33 4.39
C ASP A 85 -13.62 16.37 4.68
N LEU A 86 -12.37 16.82 4.53
CA LEU A 86 -11.16 16.01 4.75
C LEU A 86 -11.18 15.23 6.07
N HIS A 87 -11.58 15.87 7.18
CA HIS A 87 -11.65 15.20 8.48
C HIS A 87 -12.69 14.07 8.51
N GLN A 88 -13.83 14.25 7.84
CA GLN A 88 -14.87 13.23 7.76
C GLN A 88 -14.43 12.05 6.88
N ILE A 89 -13.72 12.33 5.78
CA ILE A 89 -13.14 11.31 4.90
C ILE A 89 -12.11 10.49 5.69
N LEU A 90 -11.17 11.15 6.35
CA LEU A 90 -10.13 10.48 7.14
C LEU A 90 -10.73 9.67 8.30
N ALA A 91 -11.75 10.17 8.99
CA ALA A 91 -12.43 9.43 10.05
C ALA A 91 -13.06 8.12 9.53
N LYS A 92 -13.68 8.15 8.35
CA LYS A 92 -14.24 6.94 7.70
C LYS A 92 -13.15 5.96 7.29
N MET A 93 -12.06 6.45 6.71
CA MET A 93 -10.92 5.61 6.33
C MET A 93 -10.27 4.97 7.56
N ALA A 94 -10.10 5.72 8.65
CA ALA A 94 -9.59 5.20 9.91
C ALA A 94 -10.50 4.10 10.48
N ALA A 95 -11.82 4.31 10.50
CA ALA A 95 -12.77 3.29 10.92
C ALA A 95 -12.73 2.04 10.03
N ALA A 96 -12.58 2.20 8.72
CA ALA A 96 -12.45 1.08 7.78
C ALA A 96 -11.14 0.30 8.01
N VAL A 97 -10.02 0.99 8.26
CA VAL A 97 -8.73 0.38 8.59
C VAL A 97 -8.82 -0.40 9.90
N GLU A 98 -9.45 0.17 10.93
CA GLU A 98 -9.63 -0.50 12.22
C GLU A 98 -10.49 -1.76 12.09
N ALA A 99 -11.65 -1.66 11.43
CA ALA A 99 -12.52 -2.80 11.18
C ALA A 99 -11.81 -3.89 10.37
N HIS A 100 -11.00 -3.51 9.37
CA HIS A 100 -10.21 -4.46 8.60
C HIS A 100 -9.18 -5.16 9.47
N ARG A 101 -8.39 -4.42 10.26
CA ARG A 101 -7.38 -4.98 11.18
C ARG A 101 -8.01 -5.94 12.19
N GLY A 102 -9.15 -5.60 12.77
CA GLY A 102 -9.88 -6.47 13.70
C GLY A 102 -10.42 -7.77 13.06
N ALA A 103 -10.59 -7.79 11.74
CA ALA A 103 -11.03 -8.98 10.99
C ALA A 103 -9.87 -9.83 10.45
N LEU A 104 -8.63 -9.34 10.49
CA LEU A 104 -7.47 -10.09 10.01
C LEU A 104 -7.13 -11.23 10.97
N GLN A 105 -7.04 -12.44 10.43
CA GLN A 105 -6.42 -13.57 11.11
C GLN A 105 -5.00 -13.72 10.55
N PRO A 106 -3.95 -13.32 11.30
CA PRO A 106 -2.59 -13.44 10.80
C PRO A 106 -2.21 -14.92 10.67
N GLY A 107 -1.80 -15.32 9.47
CA GLY A 107 -1.20 -16.62 9.23
C GLY A 107 0.30 -16.63 9.52
N ASP A 108 0.91 -17.81 9.45
CA ASP A 108 2.36 -17.95 9.53
C ASP A 108 3.05 -17.15 8.42
N SER A 109 4.04 -16.34 8.79
CA SER A 109 4.87 -15.64 7.82
C SER A 109 5.68 -16.65 6.99
N GLN A 110 5.36 -16.73 5.69
CA GLN A 110 6.12 -17.53 4.73
C GLN A 110 7.49 -16.92 4.41
N MET A 111 7.70 -15.66 4.77
CA MET A 111 8.95 -14.93 4.62
C MET A 111 9.65 -14.71 5.97
N SER A 112 9.49 -15.64 6.91
CA SER A 112 10.25 -15.59 8.16
C SER A 112 11.74 -15.89 7.92
N PRO A 113 12.67 -15.43 8.78
CA PRO A 113 14.10 -15.66 8.59
C PRO A 113 14.46 -17.14 8.39
N ALA A 114 13.84 -18.04 9.15
CA ALA A 114 14.06 -19.48 9.04
C ALA A 114 13.51 -20.08 7.73
N ARG A 115 12.46 -19.50 7.14
CA ARG A 115 11.89 -19.94 5.86
C ARG A 115 12.62 -19.34 4.66
N LEU A 116 13.20 -18.16 4.81
CA LEU A 116 14.04 -17.50 3.80
C LEU A 116 15.47 -18.05 3.76
N MET A 117 15.97 -18.62 4.87
CA MET A 117 17.29 -19.22 4.92
C MET A 117 17.46 -20.29 3.84
N TRP A 118 18.57 -20.25 3.11
CA TRP A 118 18.87 -21.22 2.07
C TRP A 118 18.84 -22.65 2.63
N ARG A 119 18.08 -23.52 1.96
CA ARG A 119 17.93 -24.92 2.36
C ARG A 119 18.59 -25.82 1.34
N PRO A 120 19.80 -26.37 1.64
CA PRO A 120 20.55 -27.19 0.69
C PRO A 120 19.73 -28.36 0.13
N GLY A 121 18.97 -29.04 0.98
CA GLY A 121 18.14 -30.19 0.60
C GLY A 121 16.86 -29.86 -0.18
N LEU A 122 16.53 -28.58 -0.37
CA LEU A 122 15.35 -28.15 -1.15
C LEU A 122 15.72 -27.60 -2.53
N GLN A 123 16.99 -27.64 -2.92
CA GLN A 123 17.41 -27.17 -4.24
C GLN A 123 17.04 -28.20 -5.31
N PRO A 124 16.31 -27.81 -6.38
CA PRO A 124 16.03 -28.72 -7.49
C PRO A 124 17.36 -29.10 -8.18
N CYS A 125 17.69 -30.39 -8.17
CA CYS A 125 18.95 -30.92 -8.65
C CYS A 125 18.72 -32.22 -9.46
N CYS A 126 19.30 -32.36 -10.66
CA CYS A 126 19.29 -33.65 -11.38
C CYS A 126 20.43 -34.59 -11.05
N GLY A 127 21.53 -34.06 -10.53
CA GLY A 127 22.59 -34.89 -10.00
C GLY A 127 22.14 -35.56 -8.71
N GLY A 128 22.49 -36.84 -8.53
CA GLY A 128 22.34 -37.50 -7.23
C GLY A 128 23.28 -36.90 -6.18
N LEU A 129 23.32 -37.50 -4.98
CA LEU A 129 24.27 -37.16 -3.93
C LEU A 129 25.72 -37.11 -4.49
N GLY A 130 26.32 -35.93 -4.49
CA GLY A 130 27.65 -35.66 -5.05
C GLY A 130 27.68 -34.93 -6.41
N ARG A 131 26.53 -34.67 -7.05
CA ARG A 131 26.39 -33.82 -8.24
C ARG A 131 25.30 -32.77 -7.97
N LEU A 132 25.62 -31.48 -8.00
CA LEU A 132 24.80 -30.43 -7.35
C LEU A 132 23.68 -29.79 -8.21
N CYS A 133 23.48 -30.18 -9.49
CA CYS A 133 22.47 -29.58 -10.39
C CYS A 133 22.39 -30.31 -11.77
N ARG A 134 21.57 -29.81 -12.72
CA ARG A 134 21.41 -30.31 -14.12
C ARG A 134 22.53 -29.84 -15.04
N CYS A 135 22.76 -30.61 -16.11
CA CYS A 135 23.69 -30.26 -17.16
C CYS A 135 23.07 -30.54 -18.55
N PRO A 136 23.35 -29.72 -19.57
CA PRO A 136 23.02 -30.08 -20.95
C PRO A 136 23.79 -31.36 -21.34
N GLY A 137 23.09 -32.39 -21.82
CA GLY A 137 23.67 -33.67 -22.27
C GLY A 137 23.50 -34.90 -21.35
N GLN A 138 22.51 -34.96 -20.45
CA GLN A 138 22.02 -36.30 -20.02
C GLN A 138 21.36 -36.96 -21.25
N PRO A 139 21.50 -38.28 -21.48
CA PRO A 139 21.11 -38.91 -22.75
C PRO A 139 19.68 -38.56 -23.18
#